data_AF-A0A383DJR6-F1
#
_entry.id   AF-A0A383DJR6-F1
#
_cell.length_a   1.000
_cell.length_b   1.000
_cell.length_c   1.000
_cell.angle_alpha   90.00
_cell.angle_beta   90.00
_cell.angle_gamma   90.00
#
_symmetry.space_group_name_H-M   'P 1'
#
loop_
_entity.id
_entity.type
_entity.pdbx_description
1 polymer ?
#
loop_
_entity_poly.entity_id
_entity_poly.type
_entity_poly.pdbx_seq_one_letter_code
_entity_poly.pdbx_strand_id
1 'polypeptide(L)' 'MPTVIANILAQRYASSTIQDIWSETGRIRLEREFWIAVLKAQRDLGLDIPAEAIAAYVRVK' A
#
# COMPACT_ATOMS: atom_id res chain seq x y z
N MET A 1 0.08 -10.05 28.72
CA MET A 1 -0.22 -9.53 27.37
C MET A 1 -0.58 -8.06 27.51
N PRO A 2 0.06 -7.13 26.78
CA PRO A 2 -0.34 -5.74 26.83
C PRO A 2 -1.76 -5.57 26.26
N THR A 3 -2.57 -4.76 26.92
CA THR A 3 -3.92 -4.43 26.46
C THR A 3 -3.83 -3.53 25.23
N VAL A 4 -4.44 -3.95 24.12
CA VAL A 4 -4.54 -3.10 22.92
C VAL A 4 -5.54 -1.99 23.21
N ILE A 5 -5.07 -0.74 23.19
CA ILE A 5 -5.93 0.45 23.33
C ILE A 5 -6.38 0.85 21.93
N ALA A 6 -7.68 0.85 21.68
CA ALA A 6 -8.24 1.22 20.40
C ALA A 6 -8.15 2.74 20.14
N ASN A 7 -7.92 3.13 18.89
CA ASN A 7 -7.93 4.53 18.48
C ASN A 7 -9.38 5.05 18.43
N ILE A 8 -9.74 5.92 19.38
CA ILE A 8 -11.11 6.42 19.54
C ILE A 8 -11.58 7.27 18.36
N LEU A 9 -10.67 8.01 17.71
CA LEU A 9 -10.99 8.82 16.55
C LEU A 9 -11.37 7.93 15.37
N ALA A 10 -10.59 6.87 15.15
CA ALA A 10 -10.89 5.88 14.12
C ALA A 10 -12.23 5.19 14.37
N GLN A 11 -12.54 4.78 15.61
CA GLN A 11 -13.75 4.02 15.90
C GLN A 11 -15.05 4.83 15.89
N ARG A 12 -15.00 6.12 16.24
CA ARG A 12 -16.23 6.90 16.49
C ARG A 12 -16.49 8.01 15.49
N TYR A 13 -15.45 8.58 14.89
CA TYR A 13 -15.58 9.85 14.17
C TYR A 13 -15.05 9.79 12.74
N ALA A 14 -14.06 8.93 12.47
CA ALA A 14 -13.51 8.78 11.13
C ALA A 14 -14.51 8.09 10.19
N SER A 15 -14.63 8.59 8.96
CA SER A 15 -15.33 7.88 7.89
C SER A 15 -14.61 6.57 7.54
N SER A 16 -15.33 5.62 6.96
CA SER A 16 -14.74 4.36 6.47
C SER A 16 -13.57 4.61 5.54
N THR A 17 -13.66 5.59 4.64
CA THR A 17 -12.57 5.95 3.73
C THR A 17 -11.29 6.38 4.45
N ILE A 18 -11.42 7.18 5.53
CA ILE A 18 -10.25 7.58 6.33
C ILE A 18 -9.70 6.38 7.09
N GLN A 19 -10.56 5.54 7.66
CA GLN A 19 -10.13 4.32 8.34
C GLN A 19 -9.36 3.39 7.39
N ASP A 20 -9.85 3.21 6.17
CA ASP A 20 -9.22 2.35 5.16
C ASP A 20 -7.82 2.84 4.80
N ILE A 21 -7.63 4.15 4.56
CA ILE A 21 -6.33 4.75 4.24
C ILE A 21 -5.32 4.53 5.36
N TRP A 22 -5.73 4.76 6.62
CA TRP A 22 -4.85 4.72 7.79
C TRP A 22 -4.78 3.35 8.48
N SER A 23 -5.50 2.35 7.96
CA SER A 23 -5.42 0.98 8.44
C SER A 23 -4.05 0.36 8.13
N GLU A 24 -3.69 -0.70 8.86
CA GLU A 24 -2.47 -1.46 8.56
C GLU A 24 -2.49 -2.02 7.13
N THR A 25 -3.63 -2.52 6.67
CA THR A 25 -3.79 -3.02 5.30
C THR A 25 -3.72 -1.91 4.26
N GLY A 26 -4.31 -0.75 4.56
CA GLY A 26 -4.22 0.47 3.76
C GLY A 26 -2.79 0.94 3.55
N ARG A 27 -2.01 0.99 4.65
CA ARG A 27 -0.58 1.31 4.60
C ARG A 27 0.18 0.34 3.70
N ILE A 28 0.03 -0.98 3.90
CA ILE A 28 0.73 -1.99 3.07
C ILE A 28 0.33 -1.88 1.60
N ARG A 29 -0.95 -1.60 1.30
CA ARG A 29 -1.40 -1.39 -0.08
C ARG A 29 -0.70 -0.18 -0.69
N LEU A 30 -0.68 0.97 -0.02
CA LEU A 30 -0.04 2.18 -0.51
C LEU A 30 1.48 2.01 -0.70
N GLU A 31 2.16 1.32 0.22
CA GLU A 31 3.59 1.00 0.10
C GLU A 31 3.87 0.16 -1.17
N ARG A 32 3.05 -0.86 -1.44
CA ARG A 32 3.18 -1.69 -2.66
C ARG A 32 2.88 -0.91 -3.93
N GLU A 33 1.86 -0.05 -3.90
CA GLU A 33 1.54 0.85 -5.01
C GLU A 33 2.72 1.75 -5.36
N PHE A 34 3.34 2.34 -4.34
CA PHE A 34 4.51 3.17 -4.49
C PHE A 34 5.68 2.40 -5.11
N TRP A 35 5.96 1.18 -4.63
CA TRP A 35 7.01 0.34 -5.21
C TRP A 35 6.74 0.00 -6.68
N ILE A 36 5.51 -0.37 -7.05
CA ILE A 36 5.16 -0.62 -8.45
C ILE A 36 5.37 0.63 -9.30
N ALA A 37 5.00 1.81 -8.80
CA ALA A 37 5.21 3.07 -9.51
C ALA A 37 6.70 3.36 -9.73
N VAL A 38 7.55 3.13 -8.70
CA VAL A 38 9.00 3.27 -8.80
C VAL A 38 9.60 2.28 -9.79
N LEU A 39 9.19 1.00 -9.76
CA LEU A 39 9.66 -0.03 -10.70
C LEU A 39 9.34 0.33 -12.16
N LYS A 40 8.13 0.86 -12.40
CA LYS A 40 7.73 1.36 -13.73
C LYS A 40 8.63 2.51 -14.17
N ALA A 41 8.81 3.53 -13.31
CA ALA A 41 9.64 4.68 -13.63
C ALA A 41 11.11 4.29 -13.86
N GLN A 42 11.65 3.37 -13.08
CA GLN A 42 13.01 2.83 -13.27
C GLN A 42 13.15 2.13 -14.63
N ARG A 43 12.19 1.30 -15.02
CA ARG A 43 12.17 0.65 -16.33
C ARG A 43 12.09 1.67 -17.46
N ASP A 44 11.24 2.69 -17.32
CA ASP A 44 11.10 3.77 -18.32
C ASP A 44 12.40 4.57 -18.49
N LEU A 45 13.24 4.63 -17.44
CA LEU A 45 14.58 5.21 -17.46
C LEU A 45 15.69 4.26 -17.96
N GLY A 46 15.33 3.05 -18.39
CA GLY A 46 16.26 2.11 -19.03
C GLY A 46 16.91 1.08 -18.09
N LEU A 47 16.44 0.95 -16.84
CA LEU A 47 16.88 -0.16 -15.98
C LEU A 47 16.31 -1.49 -16.51
N ASP A 48 17.12 -2.55 -16.45
CA ASP A 48 16.73 -3.90 -16.84
C ASP A 48 15.80 -4.53 -15.79
N ILE A 49 14.52 -4.18 -15.89
CA ILE A 49 13.45 -4.69 -15.04
C ILE A 49 12.47 -5.44 -15.93
N PRO A 50 12.30 -6.78 -15.77
CA PRO A 50 11.39 -7.57 -16.60
C PRO A 50 9.93 -7.12 -16.49
N ALA A 51 9.19 -7.15 -17.62
CA ALA A 51 7.82 -6.63 -17.66
C ALA A 51 6.87 -7.52 -16.85
N GLU A 52 7.14 -8.82 -16.92
CA GLU A 52 6.47 -9.89 -16.19
C GLU A 52 6.63 -9.74 -14.68
N ALA A 53 7.74 -9.20 -14.19
CA ALA A 53 7.94 -8.96 -12.76
C ALA A 53 6.99 -7.87 -12.27
N ILE A 54 6.88 -6.75 -13.00
CA ILE A 54 5.92 -5.68 -12.70
C ILE A 54 4.48 -6.21 -12.81
N ALA A 55 4.17 -6.98 -13.86
CA ALA A 55 2.84 -7.56 -14.05
C ALA A 55 2.45 -8.53 -12.92
N ALA A 56 3.40 -9.32 -12.41
CA ALA A 56 3.17 -10.22 -11.29
C ALA A 56 2.79 -9.46 -10.02
N TYR A 57 3.48 -8.36 -9.70
CA TYR A 57 3.14 -7.50 -8.56
C TYR A 57 1.79 -6.80 -8.73
N VAL A 58 1.47 -6.33 -9.94
CA VAL A 58 0.17 -5.71 -10.24
C VAL A 58 -0.98 -6.71 -10.07
N ARG A 59 -0.78 -7.98 -10.42
CA ARG A 59 -1.83 -9.02 -10.33
C ARG A 59 -2.22 -9.36 -8.89
N VAL A 60 -1.29 -9.24 -7.94
CA VAL A 60 -1.48 -9.60 -6.52
C VAL A 60 -1.65 -8.38 -5.60
N LYS A 61 -1.83 -7.20 -6.20
CA LYS A 61 -2.15 -5.95 -5.51
C LYS A 61 -3.59 -5.96 -4.99
#